data_AF-A0A1I3U229-F1
#
_entry.id   AF-A0A1I3U229-F1
#
_cell.length_a   1.000
_cell.length_b   1.000
_cell.length_c   1.000
_cell.angle_alpha   90.00
_cell.angle_beta   90.00
_cell.angle_gamma   90.00
#
_symmetry.space_group_name_H-M   'P 1'
#
loop_
_entity.id
_entity.type
_entity.pdbx_description
1 polymer ?
#
loop_
_entity_poly.entity_id
_entity_poly.type
_entity_poly.pdbx_seq_one_letter_code
_entity_poly.pdbx_strand_id
1 'polypeptide(L)'
;MLETLTGRISYLRGLADGLDVSEKSAEGKLLVEIVGILDEMQNEFRELHMRIEETEDYMEAIDEDLEDVELILFDNEEELYETVTDCEDEDDEYVTYYDLDDDEDARVYESVDDEDHLETTYEFACPSCQEMIFLHEGIDEDGYYHFVIEPYHTGSDIEAINPT
;
A
#
# COMPACT_ATOMS: atom_id res chain seq x y z
N MET A 1 20.93 8.28 22.52
CA MET A 1 19.85 8.30 23.56
C MET A 1 19.71 6.95 24.29
N LEU A 2 19.63 5.83 23.56
CA LEU A 2 19.54 4.46 24.11
C LEU A 2 20.66 4.08 25.09
N GLU A 3 21.90 4.51 24.85
CA GLU A 3 23.04 4.25 25.76
C GLU A 3 22.83 4.86 27.16
N THR A 4 22.19 6.04 27.23
CA THR A 4 21.90 6.69 28.52
C THR A 4 20.81 5.97 29.28
N LEU A 5 19.85 5.35 28.59
CA LEU A 5 18.80 4.53 29.19
C LEU A 5 19.40 3.24 29.75
N THR A 6 20.28 2.60 28.98
CA THR A 6 21.02 1.40 29.40
C THR A 6 21.80 1.63 30.69
N GLY A 7 22.58 2.71 30.73
CA GLY A 7 23.37 3.06 31.91
C GLY A 7 22.50 3.32 33.14
N ARG A 8 21.32 3.93 32.95
CA ARG A 8 20.37 4.20 34.04
C ARG A 8 19.70 2.94 34.57
N ILE A 9 19.27 2.02 33.70
CA ILE A 9 18.68 0.73 34.10
C ILE A 9 19.72 -0.13 34.80
N SER A 10 20.94 -0.22 34.26
CA SER A 10 22.06 -0.93 34.89
C SER A 10 22.41 -0.35 36.27
N TYR A 11 22.39 0.97 36.41
CA TYR A 11 22.59 1.64 37.70
C TYR A 11 21.47 1.31 38.70
N LEU A 12 20.21 1.32 38.28
CA LEU A 12 19.07 0.96 39.13
C LEU A 12 19.14 -0.50 39.60
N ARG A 13 19.56 -1.42 38.70
CA ARG A 13 19.76 -2.83 39.03
C ARG A 13 20.86 -3.00 40.07
N GLY A 14 22.02 -2.39 39.86
CA GLY A 14 23.12 -2.42 40.83
C GLY A 14 22.78 -1.75 42.17
N LEU A 15 21.97 -0.69 42.15
CA LEU A 15 21.49 -0.03 43.37
C LEU A 15 20.49 -0.91 44.14
N ALA A 16 19.58 -1.59 43.44
CA ALA A 16 18.61 -2.51 44.05
C ALA A 16 19.32 -3.71 44.71
N ASP A 17 20.35 -4.24 44.07
CA ASP A 17 21.19 -5.32 44.59
C ASP A 17 22.01 -4.84 45.81
N GLY A 18 22.66 -3.68 45.71
CA GLY A 18 23.49 -3.13 46.79
C GLY A 18 22.71 -2.70 48.04
N LEU A 19 21.43 -2.37 47.88
CA LEU A 19 20.53 -2.04 48.98
C LEU A 19 19.78 -3.25 49.53
N ASP A 20 19.96 -4.44 48.95
CA ASP A 20 19.28 -5.67 49.33
C ASP A 20 17.75 -5.48 49.42
N VAL A 21 17.19 -4.81 48.41
CA VAL A 21 15.79 -4.37 48.41
C VAL A 21 14.83 -5.56 48.34
N SER A 22 15.23 -6.63 47.65
CA SER A 22 14.41 -7.83 47.44
C SER A 22 14.10 -8.61 48.73
N GLU A 23 14.99 -8.57 49.72
CA GLU A 23 14.84 -9.30 50.98
C GLU A 23 14.05 -8.51 52.03
N LYS A 24 13.83 -7.20 51.82
CA LYS A 24 13.30 -6.29 52.84
C LYS A 24 11.78 -6.19 52.90
N SER A 25 11.07 -6.27 51.76
CA SER A 25 9.61 -6.18 51.75
C SER A 25 8.98 -6.73 50.45
N ALA A 26 7.66 -6.93 50.47
CA ALA A 26 6.90 -7.26 49.27
C ALA A 26 6.98 -6.16 48.20
N GLU A 27 7.05 -4.89 48.60
CA GLU A 27 7.28 -3.79 47.65
C GLU A 27 8.68 -3.84 47.04
N GLY A 28 9.68 -4.31 47.80
CA GLY A 28 11.04 -4.47 47.30
C GLY A 28 11.17 -5.53 46.21
N LYS A 29 10.46 -6.66 46.34
CA LYS A 29 10.35 -7.66 45.27
C LYS A 29 9.68 -7.12 44.02
N LEU A 30 8.59 -6.35 44.19
CA LEU A 30 7.91 -5.70 43.07
C LEU A 30 8.84 -4.74 42.31
N LEU A 31 9.64 -3.95 43.03
CA LEU A 31 10.58 -3.02 42.41
C LEU A 31 11.67 -3.72 41.59
N VAL A 32 12.19 -4.85 42.07
CA VAL A 32 13.18 -5.65 41.33
C VAL A 32 12.59 -6.21 40.04
N GLU A 33 11.35 -6.73 40.09
CA GLU A 33 10.66 -7.20 38.89
C GLU A 33 10.40 -6.07 37.89
N ILE A 34 10.01 -4.87 38.35
CA ILE A 34 9.85 -3.70 37.47
C ILE A 34 11.17 -3.35 36.78
N VAL A 35 12.28 -3.35 37.50
CA VAL A 35 13.61 -3.10 36.91
C VAL A 35 13.98 -4.17 35.89
N GLY A 36 13.62 -5.44 36.14
CA GLY A 36 13.80 -6.54 35.18
C GLY A 36 13.02 -6.31 33.88
N ILE A 37 11.73 -5.97 33.99
CA ILE A 37 10.88 -5.67 32.82
C ILE A 37 11.44 -4.47 32.03
N LEU A 38 11.94 -3.44 32.72
CA LEU A 38 12.55 -2.28 32.04
C LEU A 38 13.81 -2.67 31.25
N ASP A 39 14.60 -3.62 31.76
CA ASP A 39 15.80 -4.15 31.09
C ASP A 39 15.42 -4.96 29.84
N GLU A 40 14.38 -5.79 29.93
CA GLU A 40 13.82 -6.51 28.79
C GLU A 40 13.29 -5.55 27.72
N MET A 41 12.46 -4.57 28.12
CA MET A 41 11.97 -3.54 27.20
C MET A 41 13.11 -2.79 26.50
N GLN A 42 14.19 -2.49 27.22
CA GLN A 42 15.34 -1.80 26.66
C GLN A 42 16.09 -2.65 25.62
N ASN A 43 16.10 -3.97 25.76
CA ASN A 43 16.65 -4.86 24.74
C ASN A 43 15.76 -4.91 23.50
N GLU A 44 14.45 -5.03 23.67
CA GLU A 44 13.48 -4.96 22.56
C GLU A 44 13.60 -3.63 21.79
N PHE A 45 13.76 -2.50 22.51
CA PHE A 45 13.99 -1.20 21.85
C PHE A 45 15.28 -1.15 21.05
N ARG A 46 16.36 -1.82 21.48
CA ARG A 46 17.58 -1.91 20.67
C ARG A 46 17.36 -2.71 19.41
N GLU A 47 16.67 -3.85 19.51
CA GLU A 47 16.35 -4.66 18.34
C GLU A 47 15.50 -3.88 17.34
N LEU A 48 14.46 -3.20 17.83
CA LEU A 48 13.64 -2.32 17.01
C LEU A 48 14.46 -1.23 16.34
N HIS A 49 15.40 -0.60 17.06
CA HIS A 49 16.24 0.45 16.48
C HIS A 49 17.16 -0.08 15.37
N MET A 50 17.76 -1.25 15.55
CA MET A 50 18.57 -1.90 14.50
C MET A 50 17.74 -2.22 13.26
N ARG A 51 16.50 -2.69 13.43
CA ARG A 51 15.59 -2.96 12.31
C ARG A 51 15.13 -1.70 11.60
N ILE A 52 14.98 -0.59 12.31
CA ILE A 52 14.66 0.71 11.71
C ILE A 52 15.86 1.18 10.89
N GLU A 53 17.08 1.12 11.42
CA GLU A 53 18.31 1.46 10.70
C GLU A 53 18.44 0.63 9.40
N GLU A 54 18.19 -0.69 9.47
CA GLU A 54 18.17 -1.54 8.27
C GLU A 54 17.06 -1.14 7.27
N THR A 55 15.90 -0.68 7.76
CA THR A 55 14.81 -0.21 6.89
C THR A 55 15.17 1.13 6.24
N GLU A 56 15.84 2.02 6.95
CA GLU A 56 16.36 3.28 6.41
C GLU A 56 17.35 2.99 5.27
N ASP A 57 18.25 2.03 5.43
CA ASP A 57 19.17 1.59 4.37
C ASP A 57 18.42 1.05 3.14
N TYR A 58 17.36 0.25 3.33
CA TYR A 58 16.54 -0.24 2.21
C TYR A 58 15.76 0.89 1.53
N MET A 59 15.29 1.89 2.27
CA MET A 59 14.60 3.04 1.70
C MET A 59 15.55 3.89 0.86
N GLU A 60 16.78 4.12 1.32
CA GLU A 60 17.80 4.84 0.54
C GLU A 60 18.15 4.09 -0.74
N ALA A 61 18.26 2.75 -0.69
CA ALA A 61 18.49 1.96 -1.89
C ALA A 61 17.34 2.03 -2.91
N ILE A 62 16.09 2.07 -2.43
CA ILE A 62 14.92 2.23 -3.31
C ILE A 62 14.92 3.62 -3.95
N ASP A 63 15.26 4.67 -3.19
CA ASP A 63 15.35 6.04 -3.70
C ASP A 63 16.39 6.16 -4.83
N GLU A 64 17.58 5.57 -4.63
CA GLU A 64 18.64 5.51 -5.66
C GLU A 64 18.18 4.74 -6.91
N ASP A 65 17.55 3.57 -6.73
CA ASP A 65 17.03 2.78 -7.85
C ASP A 65 15.92 3.53 -8.63
N LEU A 66 15.08 4.32 -7.94
CA LEU A 66 14.06 5.14 -8.57
C LEU A 66 14.66 6.33 -9.33
N GLU A 67 15.69 6.98 -8.79
CA GLU A 67 16.43 8.05 -9.49
C GLU A 67 16.94 7.56 -10.85
N ASP A 68 17.50 6.34 -10.90
CA ASP A 68 17.95 5.72 -12.15
C ASP A 68 16.81 5.50 -13.15
N VAL A 69 15.64 5.03 -12.68
CA VAL A 69 14.45 4.82 -13.53
C VAL A 69 13.93 6.15 -14.05
N GLU A 70 13.85 7.16 -13.21
CA GLU A 70 13.40 8.49 -13.58
C GLU A 70 14.32 9.10 -14.64
N LEU A 71 15.64 8.98 -14.49
CA LEU A 71 16.61 9.46 -15.48
C LEU A 71 16.50 8.73 -16.84
N ILE A 72 16.08 7.45 -16.85
CA ILE A 72 15.86 6.70 -18.08
C ILE A 72 14.57 7.15 -18.79
N LEU A 73 13.52 7.48 -18.02
CA LEU A 73 12.21 7.85 -18.56
C LEU A 73 12.14 9.32 -18.97
N PHE A 74 12.78 10.19 -18.20
CA PHE A 74 12.80 11.63 -18.41
C PHE A 74 14.19 12.04 -18.90
N ASP A 75 14.30 12.32 -20.20
CA ASP A 75 15.56 12.65 -20.89
C ASP A 75 16.25 13.94 -20.36
N ASN A 76 15.58 14.74 -19.50
CA ASN A 76 16.12 15.96 -18.89
C ASN A 76 15.61 16.17 -17.43
N GLU A 77 16.50 16.61 -16.52
CA GLU A 77 16.18 16.98 -15.11
C GLU A 77 15.04 18.03 -14.97
N GLU A 78 14.77 18.83 -16.01
CA GLU A 78 13.74 19.88 -15.98
C GLU A 78 12.31 19.32 -16.14
N GLU A 79 12.17 18.11 -16.70
CA GLU A 79 10.88 17.37 -16.76
C GLU A 79 10.63 16.50 -15.52
N LEU A 80 11.65 16.33 -14.66
CA LEU A 80 11.59 15.56 -13.41
C LEU A 80 10.72 16.25 -12.35
N TYR A 81 10.68 17.59 -12.38
CA TYR A 81 9.89 18.40 -11.48
C TYR A 81 8.79 19.09 -12.28
N GLU A 82 7.60 18.52 -12.27
CA GLU A 82 6.42 19.23 -12.77
C GLU A 82 6.26 20.51 -11.94
N THR A 83 6.68 21.65 -12.49
CA THR A 83 6.39 22.95 -11.90
C THR A 83 4.88 23.09 -11.90
N VAL A 84 4.26 22.86 -10.73
CA VAL A 84 2.88 23.23 -10.45
C VAL A 84 2.79 24.72 -10.74
N THR A 85 2.38 25.04 -11.96
CA THR A 85 2.18 26.41 -12.38
C THR A 85 0.90 26.80 -11.65
N ASP A 86 1.01 27.68 -10.66
CA ASP A 86 -0.15 28.32 -10.05
C ASP A 86 -0.98 28.90 -11.21
N CYS A 87 -2.06 28.21 -11.55
CA CYS A 87 -2.99 28.59 -12.60
C CYS A 87 -3.81 29.77 -12.07
N GLU A 88 -3.19 30.95 -11.99
CA GLU A 88 -3.86 32.24 -11.81
C GLU A 88 -4.40 32.78 -13.15
N ASP A 89 -4.65 31.92 -14.15
CA ASP A 89 -5.33 32.33 -15.38
C ASP A 89 -6.80 31.91 -15.34
N GLU A 90 -7.63 32.95 -15.27
CA GLU A 90 -9.09 32.99 -15.20
C GLU A 90 -9.78 32.27 -16.38
N ASP A 91 -9.87 30.94 -16.35
CA ASP A 91 -10.93 30.17 -17.00
C ASP A 91 -11.15 28.86 -16.21
N ASP A 92 -11.89 28.99 -15.10
CA ASP A 92 -12.40 27.91 -14.24
C ASP A 92 -13.28 26.93 -15.06
N GLU A 93 -12.66 25.96 -15.73
CA GLU A 93 -13.29 24.66 -15.93
C GLU A 93 -12.92 23.81 -14.71
N TYR A 94 -13.91 23.61 -13.84
CA TYR A 94 -13.85 22.81 -12.61
C TYR A 94 -12.96 21.56 -12.80
N VAL A 95 -11.71 21.63 -12.36
CA VAL A 95 -10.87 20.45 -12.23
C VAL A 95 -11.41 19.66 -11.06
N THR A 96 -12.25 18.67 -11.35
CA THR A 96 -12.64 17.62 -10.40
C THR A 96 -11.36 16.95 -9.93
N TYR A 97 -10.95 17.25 -8.70
CA TYR A 97 -10.02 16.41 -7.97
C TYR A 97 -10.76 15.11 -7.65
N TYR A 98 -10.41 14.04 -8.36
CA TYR A 98 -10.73 12.69 -7.90
C TYR A 98 -9.87 12.43 -6.66
N ASP A 99 -10.51 12.06 -5.55
CA ASP A 99 -9.80 11.50 -4.38
C ASP A 99 -9.07 10.25 -4.87
N LEU A 100 -7.75 10.33 -4.99
CA LEU A 100 -6.86 9.21 -5.36
C LEU A 100 -6.68 8.20 -4.21
N ASP A 101 -7.50 8.30 -3.16
CA ASP A 101 -7.47 7.43 -1.98
C ASP A 101 -8.47 6.26 -2.06
N ASP A 102 -9.27 6.18 -3.12
CA ASP A 102 -10.00 4.95 -3.46
C ASP A 102 -9.20 4.23 -4.55
N ASP A 103 -8.41 3.24 -4.15
CA ASP A 103 -7.74 2.27 -5.02
C ASP A 103 -8.79 1.46 -5.80
N GLU A 104 -9.48 2.12 -6.72
CA GLU A 104 -10.05 1.53 -7.91
C GLU A 104 -9.04 1.72 -9.05
N ASP A 105 -8.09 0.79 -9.11
CA ASP A 105 -7.37 0.41 -10.34
C ASP A 105 -8.34 -0.24 -11.36
N ALA A 106 -9.61 0.19 -11.35
CA ALA A 106 -10.59 -0.09 -12.36
C ALA A 106 -10.51 1.06 -13.35
N ARG A 107 -9.62 0.90 -14.34
CA ARG A 107 -9.81 1.61 -15.60
C ARG A 107 -11.20 1.27 -16.10
N VAL A 108 -12.14 2.18 -15.90
CA VAL A 108 -13.43 2.15 -16.58
C VAL A 108 -13.08 2.37 -18.04
N TYR A 109 -12.93 1.26 -18.77
CA TYR A 109 -13.00 1.29 -20.23
C TYR A 109 -14.32 1.96 -20.54
N GLU A 110 -14.24 3.21 -20.99
CA GLU A 110 -15.37 3.86 -21.62
C GLU A 110 -15.79 2.91 -22.72
N SER A 111 -16.95 2.27 -22.56
CA SER A 111 -17.54 1.40 -23.57
C SER A 111 -17.99 2.30 -24.72
N VAL A 112 -17.03 2.85 -25.44
CA VAL A 112 -17.23 3.34 -26.78
C VAL A 112 -17.40 2.08 -27.61
N ASP A 113 -18.50 2.07 -28.35
CA ASP A 113 -19.13 1.01 -29.12
C ASP A 113 -18.23 0.52 -30.29
N ASP A 114 -16.94 0.27 -30.03
CA ASP A 114 -15.93 -0.06 -31.03
C ASP A 114 -15.71 -1.58 -31.08
N GLU A 115 -16.66 -2.26 -31.72
CA GLU A 115 -16.53 -3.66 -32.20
C GLU A 115 -15.30 -3.87 -33.10
N ASP A 116 -14.62 -2.80 -33.53
CA ASP A 116 -13.52 -2.81 -34.50
C ASP A 116 -12.16 -3.30 -33.94
N HIS A 117 -12.01 -3.49 -32.63
CA HIS A 117 -10.75 -3.94 -32.01
C HIS A 117 -10.74 -5.39 -31.49
N LEU A 118 -11.78 -6.18 -31.77
CA LEU A 118 -11.89 -7.58 -31.35
C LEU A 118 -11.39 -8.53 -32.44
N GLU A 119 -10.35 -9.32 -32.19
CA GLU A 119 -9.72 -10.19 -33.19
C GLU A 119 -10.26 -11.63 -33.13
N THR A 120 -10.50 -12.18 -31.95
CA THR A 120 -10.94 -13.58 -31.79
C THR A 120 -11.91 -13.73 -30.62
N THR A 121 -12.84 -14.68 -30.73
CA THR A 121 -13.87 -14.95 -29.72
C THR A 121 -13.90 -16.42 -29.35
N TYR A 122 -13.89 -16.70 -28.05
CA TYR A 122 -14.00 -18.05 -27.48
C TYR A 122 -15.33 -18.21 -26.75
N GLU A 123 -15.99 -19.35 -26.98
CA GLU A 123 -17.21 -19.73 -26.26
C GLU A 123 -16.92 -20.88 -25.30
N PHE A 124 -17.35 -20.75 -24.05
CA PHE A 124 -17.29 -21.84 -23.09
C PHE A 124 -18.42 -21.76 -22.06
N ALA A 125 -18.82 -22.91 -21.52
CA ALA A 125 -19.85 -22.99 -20.50
C ALA A 125 -19.25 -22.82 -19.11
N CYS A 126 -19.86 -21.97 -18.27
CA CYS A 126 -19.51 -21.81 -16.87
C CYS A 126 -19.63 -23.17 -16.14
N PRO A 127 -18.56 -23.67 -15.49
CA PRO A 127 -18.60 -24.96 -14.78
C PRO A 127 -19.61 -25.00 -13.62
N SER A 128 -20.01 -23.83 -13.10
CA SER A 128 -20.87 -23.72 -11.91
C SER A 128 -22.37 -23.61 -12.24
N CYS A 129 -22.74 -22.85 -13.27
CA CYS A 129 -24.15 -22.64 -13.63
C CYS A 129 -24.51 -23.12 -15.05
N GLN A 130 -23.52 -23.58 -15.82
CA GLN A 130 -23.65 -23.99 -17.23
C GLN A 130 -24.13 -22.89 -18.18
N GLU A 131 -24.10 -21.63 -17.76
CA GLU A 131 -24.36 -20.48 -18.63
C GLU A 131 -23.23 -20.32 -19.66
N MET A 132 -23.58 -19.95 -20.89
CA MET A 132 -22.59 -19.71 -21.94
C MET A 132 -21.95 -18.34 -21.74
N ILE A 133 -20.61 -18.30 -21.82
CA ILE A 133 -19.80 -17.09 -21.69
C ILE A 133 -19.02 -16.92 -22.98
N PHE A 134 -18.98 -15.68 -23.48
CA PHE A 134 -18.14 -15.27 -24.60
C PHE A 134 -16.94 -14.48 -24.07
N LEU A 135 -15.75 -14.89 -24.48
CA LEU A 135 -14.50 -14.17 -24.22
C LEU A 135 -13.98 -13.65 -25.55
N HIS A 136 -13.93 -12.34 -25.70
CA HIS A 136 -13.35 -11.67 -26.85
C HIS A 136 -11.92 -11.23 -26.50
N GLU A 137 -10.97 -11.55 -27.37
CA GLU A 137 -9.60 -11.03 -27.31
C GLU A 137 -9.39 -9.98 -28.40
N GLY A 138 -8.73 -8.88 -28.05
CA GLY A 138 -8.46 -7.76 -28.93
C GLY A 138 -7.09 -7.17 -28.68
N ILE A 139 -6.59 -6.41 -29.66
CA ILE A 139 -5.36 -5.62 -29.57
C ILE A 139 -5.72 -4.19 -29.94
N ASP A 140 -5.37 -3.24 -29.08
CA ASP A 140 -5.62 -1.82 -29.34
C ASP A 140 -4.60 -1.21 -30.32
N GLU A 141 -4.80 0.06 -30.68
CA GLU A 141 -3.94 0.78 -31.63
C GLU A 141 -2.49 0.93 -31.15
N ASP A 142 -2.26 0.85 -29.84
CA ASP A 142 -0.96 0.93 -29.18
C ASP A 142 -0.29 -0.45 -29.02
N GLY A 143 -0.98 -1.53 -29.39
CA GLY A 143 -0.45 -2.90 -29.40
C GLY A 143 -0.64 -3.68 -28.10
N TYR A 144 -1.48 -3.21 -27.18
CA TYR A 144 -1.82 -3.91 -25.94
C TYR A 144 -2.97 -4.89 -26.12
N TYR A 145 -2.84 -6.06 -25.48
CA TYR A 145 -3.90 -7.07 -25.45
C TYR A 145 -4.97 -6.71 -24.43
N HIS A 146 -6.23 -6.71 -24.85
CA HIS A 146 -7.39 -6.56 -23.97
C HIS A 146 -8.38 -7.72 -24.14
N PHE A 147 -9.18 -7.95 -23.09
CA PHE A 147 -10.17 -9.02 -23.06
C PHE A 147 -11.53 -8.47 -22.61
N VAL A 148 -12.58 -8.81 -23.35
CA VAL A 148 -13.97 -8.47 -23.02
C VAL A 148 -14.73 -9.75 -22.73
N ILE A 149 -15.38 -9.82 -21.57
CA ILE A 149 -16.19 -10.98 -21.16
C ILE A 149 -17.66 -10.57 -21.20
N GLU A 150 -18.42 -11.20 -22.09
CA GLU A 150 -19.85 -10.96 -22.20
C GLU A 150 -20.65 -12.18 -21.72
N PRO A 151 -21.60 -12.01 -20.77
CA PRO A 151 -22.54 -13.06 -20.43
C PRO A 151 -23.57 -13.21 -21.57
N TYR A 152 -23.92 -14.45 -21.91
CA TYR A 152 -24.97 -14.69 -22.89
C TYR A 152 -26.33 -14.21 -22.36
N HIS A 153 -26.81 -13.06 -22.82
CA HIS A 153 -28.16 -12.60 -22.53
C HIS A 153 -29.15 -13.28 -23.49
N THR A 154 -29.75 -14.39 -23.08
CA THR A 154 -30.99 -14.85 -23.72
C THR A 154 -32.07 -13.79 -23.49
N GLY A 155 -32.41 -13.02 -24.53
CA GLY A 155 -33.45 -12.01 -24.43
C GLY A 155 -34.81 -12.58 -24.03
N SER A 156 -35.38 -12.10 -22.93
CA SER A 156 -36.80 -11.75 -22.78
C SER A 156 -37.13 -11.40 -21.31
N ASP A 157 -37.80 -10.25 -21.14
CA ASP A 157 -38.67 -9.88 -20.02
C ASP A 157 -38.03 -9.48 -18.68
N ILE A 158 -37.58 -8.22 -18.62
CA ILE A 158 -37.62 -7.46 -17.36
C ILE A 158 -39.02 -6.83 -17.28
N GLU A 159 -40.00 -7.54 -16.73
CA GLU A 159 -41.19 -6.87 -16.19
C GLU A 159 -40.80 -6.21 -14.86
N ALA A 160 -41.06 -4.90 -14.76
CA ALA A 160 -40.87 -4.16 -13.52
C ALA A 160 -41.78 -4.74 -12.43
N ILE A 161 -41.17 -5.24 -11.35
CA ILE A 161 -41.90 -5.60 -10.14
C ILE A 161 -42.40 -4.29 -9.52
N ASN A 162 -43.67 -3.96 -9.78
CA ASN A 162 -44.35 -2.88 -9.07
C ASN A 162 -44.60 -3.34 -7.62
N PRO A 163 -44.26 -2.53 -6.60
CA PRO A 163 -44.42 -2.95 -5.22
C PRO A 163 -45.87 -2.74 -4.76
N THR A 164 -46.57 -3.85 -4.51
CA THR A 164 -47.62 -3.97 -3.48
C THR A 164 -47.65 -5.40 -2.96
#